data_AF-A0A354MWQ1-F1
#
_entry.id   AF-A0A354MWQ1-F1
#
_cell.length_a   1.000
_cell.length_b   1.000
_cell.length_c   1.000
_cell.angle_alpha   90.00
_cell.angle_beta   90.00
_cell.angle_gamma   90.00
#
_symmetry.space_group_name_H-M   'P 1'
#
loop_
_entity.id
_entity.type
_entity.pdbx_description
1 polymer ?
#
loop_
_entity_poly.entity_id
_entity_poly.type
_entity_poly.pdbx_seq_one_letter_code
_entity_poly.pdbx_strand_id
1 'polypeptide(L)'
;MEDEIEKKPFYDEEILGEGFGRLDLAMEKELHGKQSVWALIVMIAGAVLFGLYLVFAVFLDGTIPEDLRFLLFLLGVFPFAIGLVYTITYARLRRAAKYGAENRYRFGMARFYVSSSSASGEPIGRARYRYEDIKKLQKSEKYLFLTVKNDVQTGIFPILRESMSEETELFLASRIAATHPDPGKKKGN
;
A
#
# COMPACT_ATOMS: atom_id res chain seq x y z
N MET A 1 -5.35 -44.14 22.14
CA MET A 1 -5.35 -42.85 22.86
C MET A 1 -4.86 -41.85 21.86
N GLU A 2 -5.80 -41.17 21.21
CA GLU A 2 -5.49 -40.04 20.33
C GLU A 2 -5.14 -38.88 21.26
N ASP A 3 -3.88 -38.45 21.23
CA ASP A 3 -3.46 -37.25 21.94
C ASP A 3 -4.22 -36.07 21.34
N GLU A 4 -5.16 -35.52 22.12
CA GLU A 4 -5.73 -34.20 21.89
C GLU A 4 -4.56 -33.20 21.89
N ILE A 5 -4.08 -32.86 20.69
CA ILE A 5 -3.24 -31.70 20.50
C ILE A 5 -4.11 -30.51 20.86
N GLU A 6 -4.03 -30.08 22.12
CA GLU A 6 -4.52 -28.81 22.62
C GLU A 6 -3.97 -27.72 21.69
N LYS A 7 -4.76 -27.32 20.69
CA LYS A 7 -4.43 -26.22 19.81
C LYS A 7 -4.50 -24.97 20.67
N LYS A 8 -3.36 -24.57 21.24
CA LYS A 8 -3.21 -23.28 21.91
C LYS A 8 -3.87 -22.19 21.04
N PRO A 9 -4.72 -21.34 21.62
CA PRO A 9 -5.33 -20.26 20.88
C PRO A 9 -4.21 -19.40 20.27
N PHE A 10 -4.38 -18.98 19.02
CA PHE A 10 -3.43 -18.10 18.35
C PHE A 10 -3.34 -16.70 19.01
N TYR A 11 -4.31 -16.39 19.87
CA TYR A 11 -4.45 -15.14 20.58
C TYR A 11 -4.14 -15.39 22.05
N ASP A 12 -3.14 -14.68 22.57
CA ASP A 12 -2.74 -14.75 23.98
C ASP A 12 -3.47 -13.68 24.82
N GLU A 13 -4.41 -12.94 24.24
CA GLU A 13 -5.10 -11.80 24.86
C GLU A 13 -6.56 -11.70 24.43
N GLU A 14 -7.35 -10.96 25.22
CA GLU A 14 -8.74 -10.63 24.91
C GLU A 14 -8.83 -9.78 23.63
N ILE A 15 -9.76 -10.15 22.75
CA ILE A 15 -10.02 -9.44 21.50
C ILE A 15 -11.08 -8.36 21.75
N LEU A 16 -10.68 -7.10 21.55
CA LEU A 16 -11.53 -5.92 21.74
C LEU A 16 -12.30 -5.53 20.47
N GLY A 17 -11.90 -6.08 19.32
CA GLY A 17 -12.58 -5.82 18.07
C GLY A 17 -12.03 -6.64 16.91
N GLU A 18 -12.83 -6.72 15.85
CA GLU A 18 -12.49 -7.39 14.62
C GLU A 18 -12.69 -6.46 13.42
N GLY A 19 -11.99 -6.76 12.33
CA GLY A 19 -12.16 -6.11 11.05
C GLY A 19 -11.81 -7.06 9.92
N PHE A 20 -12.26 -6.75 8.72
CA PHE A 20 -12.06 -7.56 7.53
C PHE A 20 -11.44 -6.69 6.45
N GLY A 21 -10.61 -7.28 5.59
CA GLY A 21 -10.09 -6.61 4.42
C GLY A 21 -9.92 -7.58 3.28
N ARG A 22 -10.20 -7.11 2.08
CA ARG A 22 -9.91 -7.83 0.84
C ARG A 22 -8.88 -7.04 0.05
N LEU A 23 -7.86 -7.74 -0.42
CA LEU A 23 -6.93 -7.20 -1.41
C LEU A 23 -7.61 -7.27 -2.77
N ASP A 24 -8.49 -6.32 -3.07
CA ASP A 24 -9.25 -6.26 -4.31
C ASP A 24 -8.88 -5.04 -5.19
N LEU A 25 -9.42 -5.02 -6.41
CA LEU A 25 -9.24 -3.93 -7.37
C LEU A 25 -9.86 -2.60 -6.90
N ALA A 26 -10.84 -2.63 -5.99
CA ALA A 26 -11.46 -1.41 -5.45
C ALA A 26 -10.52 -0.73 -4.46
N MET A 27 -9.89 -1.50 -3.57
CA MET A 27 -8.83 -1.06 -2.68
C MET A 27 -7.65 -0.46 -3.47
N GLU A 28 -7.21 -1.12 -4.55
CA GLU A 28 -6.12 -0.63 -5.40
C GLU A 28 -6.44 0.76 -5.99
N LYS A 29 -7.67 0.95 -6.48
CA LYS A 29 -8.12 2.24 -7.03
C LYS A 29 -8.16 3.34 -5.96
N GLU A 30 -8.56 3.04 -4.74
CA GLU A 30 -8.56 4.03 -3.65
C GLU A 30 -7.14 4.37 -3.18
N LEU A 31 -6.24 3.39 -3.14
CA LEU A 31 -4.86 3.61 -2.70
C LEU A 31 -4.01 4.33 -3.76
N HIS A 32 -4.18 3.98 -5.05
CA HIS A 32 -3.28 4.40 -6.12
C HIS A 32 -3.97 4.99 -7.36
N GLY A 33 -5.29 4.94 -7.48
CA GLY A 33 -5.98 5.20 -8.75
C GLY A 33 -5.74 6.59 -9.36
N LYS A 34 -5.54 7.63 -8.55
CA LYS A 34 -5.17 8.95 -9.06
C LYS A 34 -3.72 8.99 -9.55
N GLN A 35 -2.79 8.37 -8.82
CA GLN A 35 -1.37 8.33 -9.16
C GLN A 35 -1.10 7.48 -10.40
N SER A 36 -1.83 6.37 -10.59
CA SER A 36 -1.67 5.51 -11.75
C SER A 36 -2.08 6.20 -13.05
N VAL A 37 -3.15 7.00 -13.03
CA VAL A 37 -3.59 7.77 -14.21
C VAL A 37 -2.57 8.85 -14.58
N TRP A 38 -2.08 9.61 -13.59
CA TRP A 38 -1.02 10.61 -13.84
C TRP A 38 0.27 9.95 -14.35
N ALA A 39 0.69 8.83 -13.77
CA ALA A 39 1.86 8.08 -14.23
C ALA A 39 1.69 7.62 -15.70
N LEU A 40 0.49 7.17 -16.09
CA LEU A 40 0.19 6.79 -17.48
C LEU A 40 0.29 7.99 -18.42
N ILE A 41 -0.29 9.13 -18.05
CA ILE A 41 -0.24 10.37 -18.85
C ILE A 41 1.21 10.81 -19.04
N VAL A 42 1.99 10.84 -17.95
CA VAL A 42 3.42 11.20 -17.98
C VAL A 42 4.22 10.23 -18.85
N MET A 43 3.91 8.94 -18.78
CA MET A 43 4.54 7.93 -19.62
C MET A 43 4.23 8.15 -21.11
N ILE A 44 2.97 8.42 -21.47
CA ILE A 44 2.57 8.68 -22.86
C ILE A 44 3.25 9.95 -23.38
N ALA A 45 3.24 11.04 -22.62
CA ALA A 45 3.91 12.28 -22.98
C ALA A 45 5.43 12.06 -23.17
N GLY A 46 6.07 11.34 -22.24
CA GLY A 46 7.47 10.96 -22.36
C GLY A 46 7.77 10.09 -23.59
N ALA A 47 6.89 9.14 -23.92
CA ALA A 47 7.02 8.29 -25.09
C ALA A 47 6.97 9.09 -26.40
N VAL A 48 6.04 10.05 -26.51
CA VAL A 48 5.93 10.94 -27.67
C VAL A 48 7.18 11.80 -27.82
N LEU A 49 7.66 12.40 -26.73
CA LEU A 49 8.89 13.21 -26.73
C LEU A 49 10.13 12.38 -27.05
N PHE A 50 10.21 11.14 -26.55
CA PHE A 50 11.28 10.22 -26.89
C PHE A 50 11.25 9.80 -28.37
N GLY A 51 10.06 9.56 -28.92
CA GLY A 51 9.89 9.29 -30.35
C GLY A 51 10.36 10.47 -31.21
N LEU A 52 9.97 11.69 -30.84
CA LEU A 52 10.45 12.92 -31.48
C LEU A 52 11.97 13.05 -31.37
N TYR A 53 12.54 12.79 -30.18
CA TYR A 53 13.99 12.76 -29.99
C TYR A 53 14.69 11.78 -30.93
N LEU A 54 14.18 10.55 -31.07
CA LEU A 54 14.74 9.55 -31.99
C LEU A 54 14.68 10.02 -33.45
N VAL A 55 13.55 10.60 -33.88
CA VAL A 55 13.42 11.15 -35.24
C VAL A 55 14.42 12.28 -35.46
N PHE A 56 14.56 13.20 -34.50
CA PHE A 56 15.50 14.30 -34.58
C PHE A 56 16.96 13.85 -34.55
N ALA A 57 17.29 12.88 -33.71
CA ALA A 57 18.65 12.34 -33.58
C ALA A 57 19.09 11.55 -34.83
N VAL A 58 18.17 10.82 -35.47
CA VAL A 58 18.50 9.94 -36.60
C VAL A 58 18.41 10.66 -37.95
N PHE A 59 17.41 11.53 -38.15
CA PHE A 59 17.14 12.13 -39.48
C PHE A 59 17.57 13.59 -39.60
N LEU A 60 17.77 14.30 -38.49
CA LEU A 60 18.05 15.75 -38.47
C LEU A 60 19.35 16.03 -37.72
N ASP A 61 20.33 15.16 -37.92
CA ASP A 61 21.62 15.30 -37.25
C ASP A 61 22.36 16.55 -37.76
N GLY A 62 22.86 17.40 -36.85
CA GLY A 62 23.52 18.67 -37.15
C GLY A 62 22.63 19.92 -37.28
N THR A 63 21.30 19.82 -37.42
CA THR A 63 20.41 21.01 -37.56
C THR A 63 19.83 21.53 -36.25
N ILE A 64 19.91 20.76 -35.17
CA ILE A 64 19.27 21.08 -33.89
C ILE A 64 20.33 21.38 -32.82
N PRO A 65 20.20 22.48 -32.07
CA PRO A 65 21.10 22.82 -30.96
C PRO A 65 21.21 21.68 -29.93
N GLU A 66 22.42 21.43 -29.43
CA GLU A 66 22.68 20.38 -28.44
C GLU A 66 21.83 20.54 -27.17
N ASP A 67 21.62 21.78 -26.71
CA ASP A 67 20.78 22.08 -25.54
C ASP A 67 19.33 21.61 -25.72
N LEU A 68 18.77 21.75 -26.93
CA LEU A 68 17.42 21.31 -27.23
C LEU A 68 17.33 19.79 -27.28
N ARG A 69 18.36 19.11 -27.80
CA ARG A 69 18.45 17.64 -27.80
C ARG A 69 18.55 17.10 -26.37
N PHE A 70 19.37 17.73 -25.53
CA PHE A 70 19.51 17.37 -24.13
C PHE A 70 18.21 17.59 -23.35
N LEU A 71 17.51 18.71 -23.60
CA LEU A 71 16.20 18.98 -23.00
C LEU A 71 15.15 17.95 -23.42
N LEU A 72 15.09 17.58 -24.71
CA LEU A 72 14.19 16.54 -25.21
C LEU A 72 14.50 15.17 -24.61
N PHE A 73 15.78 14.84 -24.43
CA PHE A 73 16.19 13.63 -23.72
C PHE A 73 15.71 13.64 -22.26
N LEU A 74 15.93 14.75 -21.55
CA LEU A 74 15.61 14.86 -20.12
C LEU A 74 14.10 14.93 -19.85
N LEU A 75 13.33 15.52 -20.75
CA LEU A 75 11.86 15.59 -20.65
C LEU A 75 11.13 14.41 -21.31
N GLY A 76 11.79 13.67 -22.20
CA GLY A 76 11.24 12.49 -22.85
C GLY A 76 11.60 11.20 -22.13
N VAL A 77 12.90 10.88 -22.11
CA VAL A 77 13.42 9.58 -21.64
C VAL A 77 13.21 9.38 -20.15
N PHE A 78 13.51 10.40 -19.34
CA PHE A 78 13.38 10.30 -17.87
C PHE A 78 11.93 10.08 -17.43
N PRO A 79 10.96 10.91 -17.85
CA PRO A 79 9.55 10.70 -17.52
C PRO A 79 8.99 9.39 -18.08
N PHE A 80 9.42 8.99 -19.28
CA PHE A 80 9.06 7.70 -19.85
C PHE A 80 9.56 6.52 -18.99
N ALA A 81 10.83 6.53 -18.58
CA ALA A 81 11.40 5.48 -17.75
C ALA A 81 10.71 5.38 -16.38
N ILE A 82 10.44 6.52 -15.73
CA ILE A 82 9.71 6.57 -14.46
C ILE A 82 8.29 6.01 -14.64
N GLY A 83 7.59 6.46 -15.68
CA GLY A 83 6.23 5.99 -16.00
C GLY A 83 6.18 4.49 -16.30
N LEU A 84 7.19 3.96 -17.00
CA LEU A 84 7.31 2.53 -17.31
C LEU A 84 7.50 1.70 -16.04
N VAL A 85 8.42 2.10 -15.15
CA VAL A 85 8.64 1.42 -13.86
C VAL A 85 7.37 1.42 -13.01
N TYR A 86 6.66 2.56 -12.96
CA TYR A 86 5.38 2.67 -12.26
C TYR A 86 4.33 1.70 -12.84
N THR A 87 4.23 1.65 -14.17
CA THR A 87 3.24 0.81 -14.86
C THR A 87 3.52 -0.68 -14.65
N ILE A 88 4.80 -1.10 -14.70
CA ILE A 88 5.20 -2.48 -14.43
C ILE A 88 4.92 -2.86 -12.97
N THR A 89 5.25 -1.98 -12.02
CA THR A 89 4.96 -2.17 -10.59
C THR A 89 3.46 -2.33 -10.35
N TYR A 90 2.65 -1.46 -10.94
CA TYR A 90 1.19 -1.51 -10.88
C TYR A 90 0.64 -2.80 -11.49
N ALA A 91 1.16 -3.24 -12.64
CA ALA A 91 0.73 -4.49 -13.27
C ALA A 91 1.05 -5.73 -12.40
N ARG A 92 2.17 -5.74 -11.66
CA ARG A 92 2.49 -6.81 -10.70
C ARG A 92 1.54 -6.80 -9.51
N LEU A 93 1.27 -5.63 -8.94
CA LEU A 93 0.30 -5.45 -7.84
C LEU A 93 -1.11 -5.91 -8.23
N ARG A 94 -1.58 -5.55 -9.43
CA ARG A 94 -2.88 -5.99 -9.94
C ARG A 94 -2.99 -7.50 -10.11
N ARG A 95 -1.88 -8.19 -10.48
CA ARG A 95 -1.86 -9.66 -10.49
C ARG A 95 -1.94 -10.23 -9.08
N ALA A 96 -1.24 -9.64 -8.11
CA ALA A 96 -1.32 -10.05 -6.71
C ALA A 96 -2.74 -9.88 -6.13
N ALA A 97 -3.43 -8.77 -6.45
CA ALA A 97 -4.83 -8.54 -6.07
C ALA A 97 -5.81 -9.56 -6.69
N LYS A 98 -5.48 -10.12 -7.87
CA LYS A 98 -6.32 -11.13 -8.53
C LYS A 98 -6.42 -12.44 -7.72
N TYR A 99 -5.45 -12.72 -6.84
CA TYR A 99 -5.49 -13.92 -5.99
C TYR A 99 -6.47 -13.81 -4.81
N GLY A 100 -7.08 -12.63 -4.61
CA GLY A 100 -8.26 -12.46 -3.76
C GLY A 100 -8.05 -12.90 -2.30
N ALA A 101 -6.87 -12.64 -1.74
CA ALA A 101 -6.60 -12.97 -0.35
C ALA A 101 -7.53 -12.14 0.57
N GLU A 102 -8.18 -12.84 1.48
CA GLU A 102 -9.00 -12.25 2.52
C GLU A 102 -8.20 -12.17 3.80
N ASN A 103 -8.15 -10.99 4.40
CA ASN A 103 -7.49 -10.74 5.65
C ASN A 103 -8.55 -10.51 6.73
N ARG A 104 -8.48 -11.30 7.80
CA ARG A 104 -9.19 -11.01 9.05
C ARG A 104 -8.22 -10.37 10.03
N TYR A 105 -8.65 -9.25 10.57
CA TYR A 105 -7.93 -8.44 11.55
C TYR A 105 -8.60 -8.61 12.90
N ARG A 106 -7.79 -8.84 13.93
CA ARG A 106 -8.27 -8.84 15.32
C ARG A 106 -7.41 -7.93 16.16
N PHE A 107 -8.05 -7.10 16.97
CA PHE A 107 -7.40 -6.07 17.77
C PHE A 107 -7.48 -6.47 19.24
N GLY A 108 -6.34 -6.83 19.81
CA GLY A 108 -6.19 -7.07 21.24
C GLY A 108 -5.76 -5.81 21.99
N MET A 109 -5.53 -5.94 23.29
CA MET A 109 -5.08 -4.81 24.10
C MET A 109 -3.69 -4.29 23.70
N ALA A 110 -2.75 -5.20 23.42
CA ALA A 110 -1.35 -4.87 23.15
C ALA A 110 -0.96 -5.03 21.69
N ARG A 111 -1.63 -5.92 20.94
CA ARG A 111 -1.27 -6.26 19.57
C ARG A 111 -2.48 -6.37 18.67
N PHE A 112 -2.25 -6.27 17.37
CA PHE A 112 -3.22 -6.70 16.38
C PHE A 112 -2.69 -7.89 15.60
N TYR A 113 -3.63 -8.73 15.16
CA TYR A 113 -3.39 -9.99 14.51
C TYR A 113 -3.98 -9.94 13.11
N VAL A 114 -3.25 -10.48 12.15
CA VAL A 114 -3.69 -10.62 10.77
C VAL A 114 -3.69 -12.11 10.46
N SER A 115 -4.83 -12.61 9.99
CA SER A 115 -4.92 -13.95 9.42
C SER A 115 -5.36 -13.83 7.97
N SER A 116 -4.57 -14.40 7.08
CA SER A 116 -4.81 -14.37 5.64
C SER A 116 -5.31 -15.74 5.18
N SER A 117 -6.44 -15.74 4.48
CA SER A 117 -6.98 -16.91 3.80
C SER A 117 -7.08 -16.66 2.31
N SER A 118 -6.96 -17.72 1.52
CA SER A 118 -7.24 -17.66 0.08
C SER A 118 -8.73 -17.39 -0.15
N ALA A 119 -9.09 -17.08 -1.39
CA ALA A 119 -10.50 -16.99 -1.80
C ALA A 119 -11.26 -18.32 -1.61
N SER A 120 -10.56 -19.47 -1.53
CA SER A 120 -11.14 -20.79 -1.22
C SER A 120 -11.25 -21.07 0.28
N GLY A 121 -10.80 -20.16 1.15
CA GLY A 121 -10.84 -20.29 2.60
C GLY A 121 -9.63 -21.01 3.20
N GLU A 122 -8.65 -21.40 2.40
CA GLU A 122 -7.44 -22.06 2.90
C GLU A 122 -6.52 -21.06 3.63
N PRO A 123 -5.98 -21.41 4.81
CA PRO A 123 -5.10 -20.51 5.55
C PRO A 123 -3.77 -20.33 4.82
N ILE A 124 -3.48 -19.10 4.40
CA ILE A 124 -2.21 -18.72 3.75
C ILE A 124 -1.15 -18.42 4.81
N GLY A 125 -1.53 -17.69 5.86
CA GLY A 125 -0.58 -17.25 6.87
C GLY A 125 -1.22 -16.47 7.99
N ARG A 126 -0.46 -16.29 9.08
CA ARG A 126 -0.86 -15.47 10.22
C ARG A 126 0.32 -14.63 10.70
N ALA A 127 0.06 -13.41 11.10
CA ALA A 127 1.04 -12.48 11.63
C ALA A 127 0.49 -11.72 12.83
N ARG A 128 1.40 -11.28 13.71
CA ARG A 128 1.09 -10.45 14.88
C ARG A 128 1.96 -9.22 14.85
N TYR A 129 1.38 -8.08 15.15
CA TYR A 129 2.03 -6.78 15.08
C TYR A 129 1.73 -5.98 16.33
N ARG A 130 2.71 -5.20 16.77
CA ARG A 130 2.52 -4.29 17.90
C ARG A 130 2.01 -2.95 17.37
N TYR A 131 1.23 -2.24 18.19
CA TYR A 131 0.74 -0.92 17.81
C TYR A 131 1.86 0.10 17.60
N GLU A 132 3.00 -0.06 18.28
CA GLU A 132 4.21 0.77 18.12
C GLU A 132 4.87 0.67 16.73
N ASP A 133 4.59 -0.41 15.98
CA ASP A 133 5.12 -0.62 14.63
C ASP A 133 4.29 0.13 13.56
N ILE A 134 3.12 0.69 13.92
CA ILE A 134 2.21 1.34 12.99
C ILE A 134 2.64 2.78 12.73
N LYS A 135 3.39 3.00 11.65
CA LYS A 135 3.91 4.33 11.29
C LYS A 135 2.84 5.32 10.85
N LYS A 136 1.79 4.83 10.21
CA LYS A 136 0.77 5.70 9.61
C LYS A 136 -0.59 5.03 9.57
N LEU A 137 -1.59 5.78 10.00
CA LEU A 137 -3.00 5.50 9.80
C LEU A 137 -3.53 6.43 8.69
N GLN A 138 -4.01 5.87 7.58
CA GLN A 138 -4.64 6.65 6.53
C GLN A 138 -6.09 6.20 6.35
N LYS A 139 -7.02 7.16 6.40
CA LYS A 139 -8.45 6.92 6.21
C LYS A 139 -8.85 7.27 4.78
N SER A 140 -9.60 6.39 4.14
CA SER A 140 -10.39 6.70 2.94
C SER A 140 -11.88 6.57 3.27
N GLU A 141 -12.73 6.74 2.25
CA GLU A 141 -14.17 6.55 2.37
C GLU A 141 -14.51 5.12 2.80
N LYS A 142 -13.93 4.10 2.14
CA LYS A 142 -14.24 2.69 2.39
C LYS A 142 -13.21 1.95 3.23
N TYR A 143 -11.97 2.44 3.27
CA TYR A 143 -10.85 1.71 3.86
C TYR A 143 -10.12 2.49 4.95
N LEU A 144 -9.57 1.73 5.89
CA LEU A 144 -8.56 2.15 6.83
C LEU A 144 -7.25 1.44 6.46
N PHE A 145 -6.24 2.21 6.10
CA PHE A 145 -4.93 1.68 5.72
C PHE A 145 -3.95 1.84 6.88
N LEU A 146 -3.48 0.70 7.41
CA LEU A 146 -2.40 0.66 8.39
C LEU A 146 -1.08 0.41 7.69
N THR A 147 -0.18 1.39 7.77
CA THR A 147 1.21 1.19 7.33
C THR A 147 2.03 0.76 8.53
N VAL A 148 2.47 -0.49 8.53
CA VAL A 148 3.30 -1.07 9.58
C VAL A 148 4.71 -1.22 9.04
N LYS A 149 5.68 -0.73 9.81
CA LYS A 149 7.09 -0.88 9.49
C LYS A 149 7.80 -1.48 10.68
N ASN A 150 8.20 -2.74 10.54
CA ASN A 150 9.14 -3.39 11.44
C ASN A 150 10.54 -3.41 10.79
N ASP A 151 11.52 -3.96 11.50
CA ASP A 151 12.92 -4.00 11.04
C ASP A 151 13.14 -4.81 9.75
N VAL A 152 12.18 -5.66 9.37
CA VAL A 152 12.30 -6.60 8.25
C VAL A 152 11.51 -6.15 7.03
N GLN A 153 10.33 -5.55 7.23
CA GLN A 153 9.38 -5.28 6.16
C GLN A 153 8.49 -4.08 6.47
N THR A 154 8.12 -3.36 5.40
CA THR A 154 7.00 -2.42 5.42
C THR A 154 5.80 -3.08 4.75
N GLY A 155 4.69 -3.17 5.48
CA GLY A 155 3.43 -3.75 5.02
C GLY A 155 2.29 -2.73 5.10
N ILE A 156 1.38 -2.78 4.14
CA ILE A 156 0.14 -2.01 4.15
C ILE A 156 -1.01 -2.99 4.38
N PHE A 157 -1.79 -2.75 5.43
CA PHE A 157 -2.92 -3.57 5.83
C PHE A 157 -4.22 -2.80 5.61
N PRO A 158 -4.96 -3.11 4.53
CA PRO A 158 -6.25 -2.51 4.24
C PRO A 158 -7.35 -3.17 5.08
N ILE A 159 -8.15 -2.37 5.79
CA ILE A 159 -9.31 -2.83 6.56
C ILE A 159 -10.54 -2.11 6.00
N LEU A 160 -11.61 -2.83 5.70
CA LEU A 160 -12.91 -2.28 5.32
C LEU A 160 -13.52 -1.59 6.53
N ARG A 161 -13.84 -0.30 6.41
CA ARG A 161 -14.37 0.50 7.54
C ARG A 161 -15.73 0.00 8.00
N GLU A 162 -16.59 -0.38 7.07
CA GLU A 162 -17.92 -0.95 7.36
C GLU A 162 -17.84 -2.26 8.17
N SER A 163 -16.70 -2.96 8.12
CA SER A 163 -16.52 -4.25 8.78
C SER A 163 -16.04 -4.12 10.23
N MET A 164 -15.85 -2.89 10.70
CA MET A 164 -15.28 -2.58 12.01
C MET A 164 -16.20 -1.62 12.76
N SER A 165 -16.35 -1.82 14.06
CA SER A 165 -17.14 -0.93 14.90
C SER A 165 -16.45 0.43 15.08
N GLU A 166 -17.23 1.49 15.33
CA GLU A 166 -16.68 2.82 15.64
C GLU A 166 -15.78 2.80 16.88
N GLU A 167 -16.14 2.00 17.89
CA GLU A 167 -15.36 1.81 19.12
C GLU A 167 -13.98 1.21 18.82
N THR A 168 -13.92 0.19 17.95
CA THR A 168 -12.66 -0.40 17.51
C THR A 168 -11.81 0.59 16.71
N GLU A 169 -12.43 1.40 15.85
CA GLU A 169 -11.72 2.44 15.08
C GLU A 169 -11.11 3.51 16.02
N LEU A 170 -11.88 3.96 17.02
CA LEU A 170 -11.44 4.91 18.04
C LEU A 170 -10.32 4.32 18.92
N PHE A 171 -10.48 3.07 19.34
CA PHE A 171 -9.45 2.35 20.09
C PHE A 171 -8.13 2.32 19.31
N LEU A 172 -8.18 1.93 18.04
CA LEU A 172 -7.00 1.85 17.17
C LEU A 172 -6.33 3.23 17.02
N ALA A 173 -7.13 4.27 16.74
CA ALA A 173 -6.63 5.64 16.61
C ALA A 173 -5.97 6.11 17.92
N SER A 174 -6.55 5.78 19.08
CA SER A 174 -6.00 6.14 20.39
C SER A 174 -4.65 5.47 20.66
N ARG A 175 -4.50 4.18 20.29
CA ARG A 175 -3.24 3.43 20.47
C ARG A 175 -2.13 3.96 19.58
N ILE A 176 -2.44 4.31 18.34
CA ILE A 176 -1.49 4.91 17.39
C ILE A 176 -1.08 6.31 17.85
N ALA A 177 -2.03 7.13 18.32
CA ALA A 177 -1.73 8.47 18.84
C ALA A 177 -0.86 8.43 20.10
N ALA A 178 -1.04 7.42 20.96
CA ALA A 178 -0.22 7.24 22.17
C ALA A 178 1.22 6.81 21.86
N THR A 179 1.43 6.08 20.76
CA THR A 179 2.75 5.56 20.36
C THR A 179 3.51 6.52 19.43
N HIS A 180 2.78 7.36 18.68
CA HIS A 180 3.32 8.39 17.82
C HIS A 180 2.70 9.76 18.15
N PRO A 181 3.07 10.37 19.30
CA PRO A 181 2.59 11.69 19.64
C PRO A 181 3.04 12.68 18.57
N ASP A 182 2.08 13.45 18.06
CA ASP A 182 2.30 14.47 17.04
C ASP A 182 3.41 15.44 17.51
N PRO A 183 4.55 15.53 16.79
CA PRO A 183 5.67 16.37 17.21
C PRO A 183 5.31 17.86 17.26
N GLY A 184 4.16 18.26 16.69
CA GLY A 184 3.65 19.63 16.71
C GLY A 184 2.87 20.03 17.97
N LYS A 185 2.41 19.09 18.81
CA LYS A 185 1.72 19.41 20.08
C LYS A 185 2.70 19.37 21.26
N LYS A 186 3.67 20.30 21.26
CA LYS A 186 4.28 20.68 22.54
C LYS A 186 3.17 21.25 23.41
N LYS A 187 2.90 20.60 24.54
CA LYS A 187 2.15 21.18 25.65
C LYS A 187 2.81 22.52 25.97
N GLY A 188 2.13 23.62 25.66
CA GLY A 188 2.43 24.91 26.28
C GLY A 188 2.18 24.73 27.76
N ASN A 189 3.25 24.81 28.55
CA ASN A 189 3.16 25.15 29.97
C ASN A 189 2.81 26.64 30.09
#